data_AF-A0A1F8UZZ2-F1
#
_entry.id   AF-A0A1F8UZZ2-F1
#
_cell.length_a   1.000
_cell.length_b   1.000
_cell.length_c   1.000
_cell.angle_alpha   90.00
_cell.angle_beta   90.00
_cell.angle_gamma   90.00
#
_symmetry.space_group_name_H-M   'P 1'
#
loop_
_entity.id
_entity.type
_entity.pdbx_description
1 polymer ?
#
loop_
_entity_poly.entity_id
_entity_poly.type
_entity_poly.pdbx_seq_one_letter_code
_entity_poly.pdbx_strand_id
1 'polypeptide(L)'
;MNIESRPPESYHLPPDLAEGLKKVGLTVPVWDREITHEEIQYFLDRWPFVQILSTNVLDPFSAVKRVKAKTDWTILNYGDAMATSPGAFLFGGGDYRIGVKRKKKKGDDDGDGDGGDLVNPDKGTIWRQAFETAAEMVELARRMGWEGIHIVDGHAIMKWAIWMHVADAQLTISGYEPSERDVERRERVKRSEVEDIKRFQLRL
;
A
#
# COMPACT_ATOMS: atom_id res chain seq x y z
N MET A 1 22.33 33.14 11.63
CA MET A 1 22.14 32.56 12.96
C MET A 1 22.92 31.25 12.99
N ASN A 2 24.03 31.21 13.73
CA ASN A 2 24.76 29.97 13.98
C ASN A 2 23.99 29.20 15.06
N ILE A 3 23.44 28.05 14.69
CA ILE A 3 22.94 27.08 15.67
C ILE A 3 24.15 26.22 16.04
N GLU A 4 24.75 26.50 17.19
CA GLU A 4 25.78 25.63 17.77
C GLU A 4 25.16 24.25 18.03
N SER A 5 25.69 23.23 17.36
CA SER A 5 25.36 21.82 17.58
C SER A 5 25.96 21.35 18.91
N ARG A 6 25.22 21.53 20.01
CA ARG A 6 25.48 20.76 21.22
C ARG A 6 25.18 19.29 20.93
N PRO A 7 26.10 18.34 21.18
CA PRO A 7 25.73 16.92 21.14
C PRO A 7 24.70 16.68 22.25
N PRO A 8 23.57 16.02 21.96
CA PRO A 8 22.56 15.80 22.99
C PRO A 8 23.12 14.83 24.04
N GLU A 9 23.09 15.26 25.30
CA GLU A 9 23.31 14.42 26.47
C GLU A 9 22.51 13.11 26.32
N SER A 10 23.19 11.98 26.49
CA SER A 10 22.69 10.59 26.43
C SER A 10 21.17 10.46 26.36
N TYR A 11 20.65 10.35 25.13
CA TYR A 11 19.23 10.09 24.90
C TYR A 11 18.87 8.71 25.47
N HIS A 12 18.22 8.68 26.63
CA HIS A 12 17.58 7.47 27.13
C HIS A 12 16.35 7.21 26.27
N LEU A 13 16.47 6.28 25.32
CA LEU A 13 15.33 5.80 24.56
C LEU A 13 14.29 5.21 25.55
N PRO A 14 13.00 5.54 25.40
CA PRO A 14 11.92 4.80 26.05
C PRO A 14 12.11 3.29 25.83
N PRO A 15 11.90 2.43 26.85
CA PRO A 15 12.17 1.00 26.75
C PRO A 15 11.44 0.31 25.59
N ASP A 16 10.22 0.77 25.29
CA ASP A 16 9.37 0.35 24.18
C ASP A 16 9.95 0.73 22.82
N LEU A 17 10.55 1.92 22.70
CA LEU A 17 11.22 2.37 21.48
C LEU A 17 12.52 1.60 21.25
N ALA A 18 13.30 1.34 22.30
CA ALA A 18 14.52 0.53 22.22
C ALA A 18 14.23 -0.92 21.78
N GLU A 19 13.15 -1.51 22.30
CA GLU A 19 12.69 -2.84 21.87
C GLU A 19 12.20 -2.84 20.42
N GLY A 20 11.46 -1.80 20.01
CA GLY A 20 11.01 -1.60 18.63
C GLY A 20 12.19 -1.48 17.65
N LEU A 21 13.17 -0.64 17.96
CA LEU A 21 14.39 -0.45 17.15
C LEU A 21 15.18 -1.75 17.00
N LYS A 22 15.33 -2.53 18.09
CA LYS A 22 15.98 -3.84 18.05
C LYS A 22 15.25 -4.83 17.16
N LYS A 23 13.91 -4.85 17.17
CA LYS A 23 13.09 -5.71 16.29
C LYS A 23 13.23 -5.35 14.82
N VAL A 24 13.51 -4.09 14.50
CA VAL A 24 13.73 -3.63 13.11
C VAL A 24 15.21 -3.58 12.71
N GLY A 25 16.13 -4.02 13.57
CA GLY A 25 17.57 -4.07 13.29
C GLY A 25 18.27 -2.72 13.33
N LEU A 26 17.67 -1.72 13.97
CA LEU A 26 18.24 -0.38 14.15
C LEU A 26 18.89 -0.29 15.55
N THR A 27 20.13 0.16 15.62
CA THR A 27 20.94 0.17 16.85
C THR A 27 20.99 1.52 17.55
N VAL A 28 20.65 2.62 16.86
CA VAL A 28 20.71 3.98 17.38
C VAL A 28 19.57 4.77 16.74
N PRO A 29 18.92 5.69 17.45
CA PRO A 29 18.08 6.65 16.77
C PRO A 29 18.95 7.46 15.82
N VAL A 30 18.67 7.35 14.53
CA VAL A 30 19.50 7.92 13.46
C VAL A 30 19.10 9.38 13.22
N TRP A 31 19.15 10.20 14.28
CA TRP A 31 18.78 11.62 14.21
C TRP A 31 19.93 12.50 13.68
N ASP A 32 21.16 11.96 13.67
CA ASP A 32 22.38 12.71 13.33
C ASP A 32 22.74 12.65 11.83
N ARG A 33 21.88 12.07 10.99
CA ARG A 33 22.03 12.13 9.53
C ARG A 33 20.70 12.38 8.84
N GLU A 34 20.78 12.85 7.61
CA GLU A 34 19.62 12.99 6.74
C GLU A 34 18.98 11.61 6.49
N ILE A 35 17.65 11.60 6.47
CA ILE A 35 16.85 10.44 6.07
C ILE A 35 16.99 10.29 4.55
N THR A 36 17.39 9.11 4.09
CA THR A 36 17.58 8.87 2.66
C THR A 36 16.26 8.57 1.96
N HIS A 37 16.24 8.71 0.64
CA HIS A 37 15.07 8.39 -0.17
C HIS A 37 14.69 6.90 -0.05
N GLU A 38 15.69 6.02 0.01
CA GLU A 38 15.51 4.57 0.16
C GLU A 38 14.85 4.21 1.48
N GLU A 39 15.14 4.96 2.56
CA GLU A 39 14.49 4.76 3.84
C GLU A 39 13.03 5.18 3.79
N ILE A 40 12.74 6.34 3.19
CA ILE A 40 11.36 6.78 2.97
C ILE A 40 10.62 5.73 2.14
N GLN A 41 11.23 5.24 1.06
CA GLN A 41 10.64 4.19 0.22
C GLN A 41 10.43 2.89 1.00
N TYR A 42 11.39 2.48 1.85
CA TYR A 42 11.25 1.31 2.73
C TYR A 42 10.02 1.42 3.64
N PHE A 43 9.73 2.62 4.15
CA PHE A 43 8.49 2.89 4.87
C PHE A 43 7.29 2.81 3.92
N LEU A 44 7.29 3.54 2.80
CA LEU A 44 6.14 3.55 1.88
C LEU A 44 5.75 2.15 1.36
N ASP A 45 6.71 1.26 1.12
CA ASP A 45 6.47 -0.13 0.71
C ASP A 45 5.70 -0.95 1.76
N ARG A 46 5.80 -0.55 3.04
CA ARG A 46 5.17 -1.21 4.19
C ARG A 46 3.91 -0.50 4.64
N TRP A 47 3.80 0.79 4.35
CA TRP A 47 2.64 1.63 4.62
C TRP A 47 2.08 2.23 3.32
N PRO A 48 1.66 1.39 2.36
CA PRO A 48 1.09 1.88 1.13
C PRO A 48 -0.19 2.67 1.41
N PHE A 49 -0.32 3.82 0.76
CA PHE A 49 -1.48 4.70 0.89
C PHE A 49 -1.94 5.15 -0.49
N VAL A 50 -3.15 5.71 -0.58
CA VAL A 50 -3.60 6.45 -1.76
C VAL A 50 -4.61 7.51 -1.37
N GLN A 51 -4.65 8.58 -2.16
CA GLN A 51 -5.62 9.66 -2.09
C GLN A 51 -6.21 9.86 -3.48
N ILE A 52 -7.53 9.86 -3.56
CA ILE A 52 -8.27 9.99 -4.81
C ILE A 52 -9.40 11.02 -4.69
N LEU A 53 -9.70 11.67 -5.81
CA LEU A 53 -10.82 12.61 -5.96
C LEU A 53 -11.76 12.14 -7.06
N SER A 54 -13.02 12.56 -6.96
CA SER A 54 -13.98 12.49 -8.05
C SER A 54 -13.60 13.46 -9.18
N THR A 55 -13.84 13.09 -10.43
CA THR A 55 -13.65 14.01 -11.57
C THR A 55 -14.86 14.89 -11.83
N ASN A 56 -16.05 14.47 -11.40
CA ASN A 56 -17.26 15.28 -11.43
C ASN A 56 -17.51 15.97 -10.09
N VAL A 57 -18.25 17.09 -10.13
CA VAL A 57 -18.60 17.87 -8.95
C VAL A 57 -19.61 17.10 -8.11
N LEU A 58 -19.22 16.77 -6.88
CA LEU A 58 -20.06 16.14 -5.87
C LEU A 58 -19.94 16.95 -4.58
N ASP A 59 -21.00 16.98 -3.78
CA ASP A 59 -20.95 17.64 -2.50
C ASP A 59 -20.16 16.79 -1.50
N PRO A 60 -19.16 17.37 -0.81
CA PRO A 60 -18.48 16.68 0.28
C PRO A 60 -19.48 16.41 1.42
N PHE A 61 -19.23 15.33 2.15
CA PHE A 61 -19.97 15.02 3.35
C PHE A 61 -19.66 16.04 4.45
N SER A 62 -20.65 16.37 5.27
CA SER A 62 -20.47 17.21 6.46
C SER A 62 -19.52 16.61 7.51
N ALA A 63 -19.27 15.30 7.43
CA ALA A 63 -18.30 14.59 8.25
C ALA A 63 -17.71 13.40 7.47
N VAL A 64 -16.44 13.10 7.75
CA VAL A 64 -15.75 11.95 7.15
C VAL A 64 -16.43 10.64 7.55
N LYS A 65 -16.80 9.83 6.55
CA LYS A 65 -17.31 8.47 6.75
C LYS A 65 -16.15 7.50 6.74
N ARG A 66 -16.06 6.66 7.77
CA ARG A 66 -15.05 5.59 7.85
C ARG A 66 -15.67 4.29 7.38
N VAL A 67 -15.17 3.75 6.27
CA VAL A 67 -15.61 2.48 5.71
C VAL A 67 -14.51 1.45 5.95
N LYS A 68 -14.87 0.31 6.52
CA LYS A 68 -13.92 -0.78 6.76
C LYS A 68 -13.92 -1.73 5.57
N ALA A 69 -12.78 -1.87 4.91
CA ALA A 69 -12.58 -2.81 3.81
C ALA A 69 -12.50 -4.26 4.32
N LYS A 70 -12.64 -5.25 3.45
CA LYS A 70 -12.51 -6.68 3.81
C LYS A 70 -11.12 -7.04 4.32
N THR A 71 -10.13 -6.27 3.92
CA THR A 71 -8.72 -6.32 4.34
C THR A 71 -8.47 -5.71 5.72
N ASP A 72 -9.53 -5.24 6.39
CA ASP A 72 -9.51 -4.47 7.64
C ASP A 72 -8.91 -3.06 7.53
N TRP A 73 -8.55 -2.61 6.33
CA TRP A 73 -8.11 -1.23 6.11
C TRP A 73 -9.27 -0.26 6.26
N THR A 74 -8.96 0.96 6.71
CA THR A 74 -9.97 2.01 6.87
C THR A 74 -9.90 2.97 5.69
N ILE A 75 -10.97 2.99 4.90
CA ILE A 75 -11.19 3.98 3.85
C ILE A 75 -11.86 5.20 4.49
N LEU A 76 -11.20 6.35 4.41
CA LEU A 76 -11.72 7.65 4.76
C LEU A 76 -12.46 8.21 3.55
N ASN A 77 -13.78 8.37 3.65
CA ASN A 77 -14.63 8.83 2.57
C ASN A 77 -15.25 10.19 2.91
N TYR A 78 -14.93 11.18 2.09
CA TYR A 78 -15.35 12.57 2.23
C TYR A 78 -16.49 12.93 1.28
N GLY A 79 -17.01 11.99 0.46
CA GLY A 79 -18.08 12.25 -0.52
C GLY A 79 -17.51 12.43 -1.92
N ASP A 80 -16.69 13.46 -2.10
CA ASP A 80 -15.99 13.83 -3.33
C ASP A 80 -14.51 13.38 -3.34
N ALA A 81 -14.01 12.93 -2.18
CA ALA A 81 -12.64 12.46 -2.00
C ALA A 81 -12.61 11.16 -1.17
N MET A 82 -11.60 10.34 -1.41
CA MET A 82 -11.30 9.17 -0.57
C MET A 82 -9.80 9.02 -0.32
N ALA A 83 -9.45 8.49 0.85
CA ALA A 83 -8.09 8.11 1.19
C ALA A 83 -8.07 6.80 1.98
N THR A 84 -6.99 6.02 1.86
CA THR A 84 -6.82 4.81 2.67
C THR A 84 -5.35 4.52 2.95
N SER A 85 -5.12 3.75 4.01
CA SER A 85 -3.84 3.15 4.38
C SER A 85 -4.10 1.92 5.27
N PRO A 86 -3.11 1.04 5.49
CA PRO A 86 -3.26 -0.15 6.33
C PRO A 86 -3.59 0.13 7.82
N GLY A 87 -3.47 1.37 8.29
CA GLY A 87 -3.80 1.75 9.66
C GLY A 87 -2.90 1.10 10.74
N ALA A 88 -3.47 0.84 11.92
CA ALA A 88 -2.74 0.37 13.11
C ALA A 88 -2.23 -1.08 13.04
N PHE A 89 -2.50 -1.80 11.94
CA PHE A 89 -2.14 -3.21 11.76
C PHE A 89 -0.64 -3.50 11.92
N LEU A 90 0.23 -2.50 11.71
CA LEU A 90 1.70 -2.64 11.80
C LEU A 90 2.30 -2.29 13.17
N PHE A 91 1.54 -1.68 14.09
CA PHE A 91 2.02 -1.35 15.46
C PHE A 91 1.56 -2.37 16.51
N GLY A 92 0.75 -3.35 16.13
CA GLY A 92 0.12 -4.34 17.02
C GLY A 92 1.03 -5.44 17.58
N GLY A 93 2.35 -5.30 17.50
CA GLY A 93 3.30 -6.15 18.25
C GLY A 93 3.40 -7.63 17.85
N GLY A 94 2.74 -8.09 16.79
CA GLY A 94 2.91 -9.45 16.28
C GLY A 94 4.09 -9.56 15.31
N ASP A 95 4.85 -10.64 15.42
CA ASP A 95 5.98 -10.94 14.53
C ASP A 95 5.45 -11.46 13.18
N TYR A 96 4.87 -10.58 12.36
CA TYR A 96 4.19 -10.91 11.09
C TYR A 96 5.16 -11.05 9.90
N ARG A 97 6.45 -11.22 10.17
CA ARG A 97 7.47 -11.49 9.16
C ARG A 97 7.53 -13.00 8.95
N ILE A 98 6.80 -13.51 7.97
CA ILE A 98 7.09 -14.86 7.49
C ILE A 98 8.33 -14.74 6.61
N GLY A 99 9.48 -15.20 7.12
CA GLY A 99 10.68 -15.42 6.33
C GLY A 99 10.39 -16.53 5.31
N VAL A 100 9.76 -16.19 4.19
CA VAL A 100 9.61 -17.11 3.08
C VAL A 100 11.00 -17.31 2.50
N LYS A 101 11.69 -18.39 2.88
CA LYS A 101 12.87 -18.86 2.16
C LYS A 101 12.44 -19.14 0.72
N ARG A 102 12.56 -18.15 -0.17
CA ARG A 102 12.40 -18.37 -1.61
C ARG A 102 13.39 -19.47 -1.98
N LYS A 103 12.90 -20.67 -2.33
CA LYS A 103 13.73 -21.65 -3.02
C LYS A 103 14.22 -20.95 -4.28
N LYS A 104 15.49 -20.53 -4.32
CA LYS A 104 16.16 -20.01 -5.50
C LYS A 104 15.88 -21.00 -6.64
N LYS A 105 14.97 -20.63 -7.55
CA LYS A 105 14.86 -21.30 -8.84
C LYS A 105 16.13 -20.88 -9.58
N LYS A 106 16.98 -21.84 -9.89
CA LYS A 106 18.25 -21.63 -10.59
C LYS A 106 17.93 -21.04 -11.96
N GLY A 107 18.03 -19.72 -12.13
CA GLY A 107 17.72 -19.08 -13.42
C GLY A 107 17.64 -17.55 -13.47
N ASP A 108 17.10 -16.87 -12.46
CA ASP A 108 16.88 -15.41 -12.57
C ASP A 108 17.80 -14.66 -11.60
N ASP A 109 18.82 -14.03 -12.18
CA ASP A 109 19.79 -13.18 -11.50
C ASP A 109 19.34 -11.71 -11.62
N ASP A 110 18.31 -11.36 -10.85
CA ASP A 110 17.99 -9.97 -10.53
C ASP A 110 17.90 -9.87 -9.01
N GLY A 111 18.94 -9.29 -8.42
CA GLY A 111 19.08 -9.12 -6.99
C GLY A 111 18.06 -8.14 -6.43
N ASP A 112 17.35 -8.55 -5.38
CA ASP A 112 16.93 -7.64 -4.31
C ASP A 112 16.49 -8.40 -3.05
N GLY A 113 17.09 -7.99 -1.92
CA GLY A 113 16.58 -8.08 -0.55
C GLY A 113 16.02 -9.41 -0.02
N ASP A 114 16.80 -10.08 0.82
CA ASP A 114 16.31 -11.06 1.82
C ASP A 114 15.58 -10.30 2.95
N GLY A 115 14.32 -9.93 2.69
CA GLY A 115 13.41 -9.33 3.66
C GLY A 115 12.06 -10.02 3.56
N GLY A 116 11.67 -10.78 4.59
CA GLY A 116 10.40 -11.52 4.60
C GLY A 116 9.20 -10.64 4.28
N ASP A 117 8.30 -11.15 3.45
CA ASP A 117 7.04 -10.47 3.12
C ASP A 117 6.20 -10.29 4.40
N LEU A 118 5.60 -9.10 4.57
CA LEU A 118 4.61 -8.86 5.61
C LEU A 118 3.32 -9.58 5.22
N VAL A 119 3.00 -10.66 5.94
CA VAL A 119 1.83 -11.50 5.68
C VAL A 119 0.89 -11.45 6.89
N ASN A 120 -0.34 -11.04 6.67
CA ASN A 120 -1.43 -11.29 7.61
C ASN A 120 -1.96 -12.72 7.36
N PRO A 121 -1.92 -13.65 8.34
CA PRO A 121 -2.33 -15.04 8.14
C PRO A 121 -3.72 -15.22 7.50
N ASP A 122 -4.65 -14.32 7.79
CA ASP A 122 -6.05 -14.43 7.31
C ASP A 122 -6.35 -13.57 6.06
N LYS A 123 -5.47 -12.62 5.72
CA LYS A 123 -5.71 -11.62 4.65
C LYS A 123 -4.64 -11.63 3.54
N GLY A 124 -3.55 -12.35 3.75
CA GLY A 124 -2.42 -12.43 2.82
C GLY A 124 -1.44 -11.26 2.94
N THR A 125 -0.65 -11.07 1.87
CA THR A 125 0.41 -10.05 1.82
C THR A 125 -0.16 -8.63 1.80
N ILE A 126 0.62 -7.63 2.22
CA ILE A 126 0.29 -6.21 2.03
C ILE A 126 -0.04 -5.89 0.56
N TRP A 127 0.61 -6.55 -0.37
CA TRP A 127 0.34 -6.40 -1.80
C TRP A 127 -1.08 -6.82 -2.18
N ARG A 128 -1.52 -7.98 -1.70
CA ARG A 128 -2.88 -8.48 -1.91
C ARG A 128 -3.91 -7.57 -1.25
N GLN A 129 -3.64 -7.15 -0.02
CA GLN A 129 -4.54 -6.26 0.73
C GLN A 129 -4.68 -4.89 0.04
N ALA A 130 -3.57 -4.30 -0.42
CA ALA A 130 -3.57 -3.05 -1.19
C ALA A 130 -4.46 -3.17 -2.43
N PHE A 131 -4.29 -4.26 -3.18
CA PHE A 131 -5.04 -4.53 -4.40
C PHE A 131 -6.55 -4.69 -4.14
N GLU A 132 -6.94 -5.55 -3.18
CA GLU A 132 -8.33 -5.78 -2.81
C GLU A 132 -8.99 -4.49 -2.26
N THR A 133 -8.26 -3.72 -1.45
CA THR A 133 -8.75 -2.44 -0.91
C THR A 133 -8.97 -1.41 -2.01
N ALA A 134 -8.05 -1.33 -2.98
CA ALA A 134 -8.21 -0.46 -4.15
C ALA A 134 -9.45 -0.83 -4.97
N ALA A 135 -9.73 -2.13 -5.17
CA ALA A 135 -10.96 -2.59 -5.83
C ALA A 135 -12.22 -2.11 -5.08
N GLU A 136 -12.24 -2.23 -3.74
CA GLU A 136 -13.34 -1.77 -2.91
C GLU A 136 -13.54 -0.24 -2.98
N MET A 137 -12.45 0.54 -3.05
CA MET A 137 -12.52 1.99 -3.25
C MET A 137 -13.13 2.36 -4.62
N VAL A 138 -12.72 1.69 -5.70
CA VAL A 138 -13.27 1.94 -7.04
C VAL A 138 -14.76 1.58 -7.11
N GLU A 139 -15.14 0.45 -6.53
CA GLU A 139 -16.56 0.07 -6.46
C GLU A 139 -17.38 1.04 -5.60
N LEU A 140 -16.80 1.57 -4.51
CA LEU A 140 -17.44 2.60 -3.70
C LEU A 140 -17.65 3.90 -4.49
N ALA A 141 -16.62 4.36 -5.23
CA ALA A 141 -16.73 5.51 -6.14
C ALA A 141 -17.86 5.31 -7.16
N ARG A 142 -17.91 4.14 -7.80
CA ARG A 142 -18.95 3.79 -8.78
C ARG A 142 -20.35 3.85 -8.18
N ARG A 143 -20.55 3.30 -6.97
CA ARG A 143 -21.85 3.35 -6.26
C ARG A 143 -22.27 4.75 -5.85
N MET A 144 -21.30 5.64 -5.65
CA MET A 144 -21.53 7.03 -5.30
C MET A 144 -21.79 7.92 -6.53
N GLY A 145 -21.79 7.35 -7.73
CA GLY A 145 -22.03 8.10 -8.96
C GLY A 145 -20.84 8.97 -9.38
N TRP A 146 -19.62 8.59 -8.99
CA TRP A 146 -18.42 9.21 -9.55
C TRP A 146 -18.33 8.85 -11.04
N GLU A 147 -18.04 9.84 -11.89
CA GLU A 147 -17.83 9.64 -13.34
C GLU A 147 -16.37 9.25 -13.66
N GLY A 148 -15.48 9.49 -12.71
CA GLY A 148 -14.06 9.23 -12.85
C GLY A 148 -13.31 9.44 -11.55
N ILE A 149 -12.05 9.01 -11.57
CA ILE A 149 -11.13 9.06 -10.43
C ILE A 149 -9.87 9.85 -10.84
N HIS A 150 -9.52 10.87 -10.08
CA HIS A 150 -8.23 11.52 -10.15
C HIS A 150 -7.35 11.06 -8.96
N ILE A 151 -6.20 10.45 -9.26
CA ILE A 151 -5.23 10.07 -8.23
C ILE A 151 -4.39 11.29 -7.88
N VAL A 152 -4.47 11.76 -6.64
CA VAL A 152 -3.70 12.91 -6.15
C VAL A 152 -2.30 12.46 -5.77
N ASP A 153 -2.23 11.43 -4.94
CA ASP A 153 -0.97 10.83 -4.48
C ASP A 153 -1.21 9.41 -3.98
N GLY A 154 -0.13 8.65 -3.82
CA GLY A 154 -0.16 7.32 -3.27
C GLY A 154 1.08 6.52 -3.58
N HIS A 155 1.22 5.42 -2.86
CA HIS A 155 2.22 4.42 -3.14
C HIS A 155 2.00 3.79 -4.51
N ALA A 156 3.08 3.46 -5.24
CA ALA A 156 3.02 2.95 -6.60
C ALA A 156 2.07 1.75 -6.75
N ILE A 157 2.07 0.83 -5.77
CA ILE A 157 1.17 -0.32 -5.80
C ILE A 157 -0.32 0.05 -5.76
N MET A 158 -0.69 1.07 -4.96
CA MET A 158 -2.07 1.48 -4.82
C MET A 158 -2.52 2.27 -6.05
N LYS A 159 -1.65 3.15 -6.57
CA LYS A 159 -1.93 3.90 -7.80
C LYS A 159 -2.17 2.95 -8.98
N TRP A 160 -1.28 1.96 -9.13
CA TRP A 160 -1.42 0.90 -10.14
C TRP A 160 -2.70 0.08 -9.96
N ALA A 161 -3.02 -0.32 -8.72
CA ALA A 161 -4.22 -1.11 -8.43
C ALA A 161 -5.52 -0.34 -8.73
N ILE A 162 -5.60 0.94 -8.34
CA ILE A 162 -6.72 1.81 -8.69
C ILE A 162 -6.84 1.91 -10.21
N TRP A 163 -5.73 2.18 -10.92
CA TRP A 163 -5.74 2.31 -12.38
C TRP A 163 -6.31 1.09 -13.09
N MET A 164 -5.86 -0.10 -12.70
CA MET A 164 -6.34 -1.32 -13.32
C MET A 164 -7.82 -1.57 -12.99
N HIS A 165 -8.27 -1.35 -11.75
CA HIS A 165 -9.68 -1.56 -11.39
C HIS A 165 -10.62 -0.52 -12.02
N VAL A 166 -10.19 0.73 -12.17
CA VAL A 166 -10.96 1.76 -12.88
C VAL A 166 -11.17 1.37 -14.34
N ALA A 167 -10.12 0.86 -14.99
CA ALA A 167 -10.19 0.45 -16.38
C ALA A 167 -11.23 -0.66 -16.62
N ASP A 168 -11.52 -1.49 -15.61
CA ASP A 168 -12.55 -2.53 -15.69
C ASP A 168 -13.94 -2.03 -15.22
N ALA A 169 -13.99 -0.97 -14.41
CA ALA A 169 -15.22 -0.36 -13.88
C ALA A 169 -15.88 0.69 -14.81
N GLN A 170 -15.31 0.92 -16.00
CA GLN A 170 -15.78 1.94 -16.98
C GLN A 170 -15.80 3.38 -16.44
N LEU A 171 -14.95 3.68 -15.44
CA LEU A 171 -14.73 5.04 -14.96
C LEU A 171 -13.57 5.68 -15.72
N THR A 172 -13.54 7.00 -15.82
CA THR A 172 -12.35 7.71 -16.32
C THR A 172 -11.27 7.77 -15.23
N ILE A 173 -9.99 7.83 -15.63
CA ILE A 173 -8.88 7.98 -14.68
C ILE A 173 -7.89 9.04 -15.12
N SER A 174 -7.34 9.77 -14.15
CA SER A 174 -6.23 10.71 -14.32
C SER A 174 -5.31 10.71 -13.09
N GLY A 175 -4.18 11.41 -13.17
CA GLY A 175 -3.21 11.52 -12.06
C GLY A 175 -2.26 10.32 -11.88
N TYR A 176 -2.36 9.33 -12.76
CA TYR A 176 -1.40 8.23 -12.87
C TYR A 176 -1.18 7.88 -14.34
N GLU A 177 0.08 7.90 -14.76
CA GLU A 177 0.49 7.48 -16.11
C GLU A 177 1.16 6.10 -16.00
N PRO A 178 0.55 5.03 -16.54
CA PRO A 178 1.09 3.69 -16.44
C PRO A 178 2.36 3.56 -17.30
N SER A 179 3.39 2.94 -16.72
CA SER A 179 4.58 2.54 -17.47
C SER A 179 4.33 1.28 -18.31
N GLU A 180 5.23 0.94 -19.23
CA GLU A 180 5.17 -0.34 -19.97
C GLU A 180 5.12 -1.55 -19.03
N ARG A 181 5.90 -1.51 -17.92
CA ARG A 181 5.89 -2.56 -16.89
C ARG A 181 4.54 -2.70 -16.22
N ASP A 182 3.81 -1.60 -16.02
CA ASP A 182 2.49 -1.62 -15.41
C ASP A 182 1.44 -2.25 -16.33
N VAL A 183 1.54 -1.97 -17.63
CA VAL A 183 0.69 -2.57 -18.66
C VAL A 183 0.96 -4.07 -18.75
N GLU A 184 2.23 -4.49 -18.82
CA GLU A 184 2.58 -5.91 -18.81
C GLU A 184 2.08 -6.63 -17.56
N ARG A 185 2.20 -5.97 -16.39
CA ARG A 185 1.72 -6.52 -15.13
C ARG A 185 0.20 -6.72 -15.15
N ARG A 186 -0.56 -5.77 -15.71
CA ARG A 186 -2.01 -5.91 -15.90
C ARG A 186 -2.35 -7.10 -16.80
N GLU A 187 -1.65 -7.26 -17.93
CA GLU A 187 -1.86 -8.39 -18.85
C GLU A 187 -1.52 -9.75 -18.21
N ARG A 188 -0.55 -9.80 -17.30
CA ARG A 188 -0.25 -11.02 -16.52
C ARG A 188 -1.42 -11.37 -15.60
N VAL A 189 -1.92 -10.40 -14.83
CA VAL A 189 -3.04 -10.61 -13.89
C VAL A 189 -4.31 -11.05 -14.63
N LYS A 190 -4.67 -10.39 -15.73
CA LYS A 190 -5.84 -10.75 -16.54
C LYS A 190 -5.76 -12.18 -17.09
N ARG A 191 -4.58 -12.62 -17.52
CA ARG A 191 -4.38 -14.01 -17.96
C ARG A 191 -4.57 -15.00 -16.81
N SER A 192 -4.05 -14.69 -15.62
CA SER A 192 -4.22 -15.55 -14.44
C SER A 192 -5.68 -15.71 -14.04
N GLU A 193 -6.46 -14.61 -14.03
CA GLU A 193 -7.90 -14.67 -13.72
C GLU A 193 -8.68 -15.55 -14.70
N VAL A 194 -8.39 -15.45 -16.00
CA VAL A 194 -9.02 -16.29 -17.03
C VAL A 194 -8.66 -17.76 -16.86
N GLU A 195 -7.41 -18.08 -16.51
CA GLU A 195 -6.97 -19.45 -16.25
C GLU A 195 -7.63 -20.04 -15.00
N ASP A 196 -7.79 -19.24 -13.95
CA ASP A 196 -8.46 -19.66 -12.72
C ASP A 196 -9.95 -19.93 -12.95
N ILE A 197 -10.64 -19.06 -13.69
CA ILE A 197 -12.05 -19.27 -14.09
C ILE A 197 -12.21 -20.58 -14.87
N LYS A 198 -11.33 -20.83 -15.85
CA LYS A 198 -11.35 -22.08 -16.63
C LYS A 198 -11.12 -23.31 -15.75
N ARG A 199 -10.21 -23.25 -14.78
CA ARG A 199 -9.97 -24.35 -13.83
C ARG A 199 -11.15 -24.60 -12.90
N PHE A 200 -11.87 -23.57 -12.49
CA PHE A 200 -13.09 -23.72 -11.69
C PHE A 200 -14.25 -24.30 -12.50
N GLN A 201 -14.41 -23.91 -13.76
CA GLN A 201 -15.44 -24.47 -14.65
C GLN A 201 -15.18 -25.94 -15.04
N LEU A 202 -13.92 -26.39 -15.05
CA LEU A 202 -13.54 -27.79 -15.29
C LEU A 202 -13.70 -28.71 -14.07
N ARG A 203 -14.07 -28.16 -12.89
CA ARG A 203 -14.25 -28.91 -11.64
C ARG A 203 -15.71 -28.99 -11.18
N LEU A 204 -16.64 -28.40 -11.94
CA LEU A 204 -18.10 -28.54 -11.79
C LEU A 204 -18.62 -29.50 -12.86
#